data_AF-A0A1Y4ASR4-F1
#
_entry.id   AF-A0A1Y4ASR4-F1
#
_cell.length_a   1.000
_cell.length_b   1.000
_cell.length_c   1.000
_cell.angle_alpha   90.00
_cell.angle_beta   90.00
_cell.angle_gamma   90.00
#
_symmetry.space_group_name_H-M   'P 1'
#
loop_
_entity.id
_entity.type
_entity.pdbx_description
1 polymer ?
#
loop_
_entity_poly.entity_id
_entity_poly.type
_entity_poly.pdbx_seq_one_letter_code
_entity_poly.pdbx_strand_id
1 'polypeptide(L)'
;MNQFWLSQKTIANLFLEMEGYDREVLLKFLLEKMEQRDREEVLDVLEGRRLPSLSADIIAKKVFAPDEHPERLQKMLRDLTGDDGIVVGDSFRNEGYIQSESSKKVIFDIPARLLDGRISDLEVQAAAQEFIFERADIYSAELLMMQYSVEEGQKKSELDYGNVCGTLVIVLMKESPDLFESFPSERYIHRFCRRQADSGLSYQPLSHIIYVQVDKCFAQFREGTDGENNKELQLLLSMIADINDEKVRWQSKGNKMMEDIYEEVFRISQDREVQAMWFAEKYVDADWNAAKEYQRRKGMKEGVKEGKKEMALELLKNGVSPDIIAASAEVSVETVEQWAQQSKNFAEK
;
A
#
# COMPACT_ATOMS: atom_id res chain seq x y z
N MET A 1 -27.18 -2.21 1.24
CA MET A 1 -27.39 -0.88 0.63
C MET A 1 -26.48 -0.87 -0.60
N ASN A 2 -27.04 -1.04 -1.80
CA ASN A 2 -26.26 -1.12 -3.03
C ASN A 2 -25.73 0.28 -3.38
N GLN A 3 -24.53 0.62 -2.93
CA GLN A 3 -23.78 1.70 -3.55
C GLN A 3 -23.18 1.15 -4.84
N PHE A 4 -23.46 1.85 -5.95
CA PHE A 4 -22.78 1.62 -7.22
C PHE A 4 -21.29 1.88 -7.01
N TRP A 5 -20.50 0.84 -6.80
CA TRP A 5 -19.05 0.92 -6.91
C TRP A 5 -18.71 1.10 -8.38
N LEU A 6 -18.56 2.34 -8.82
CA LEU A 6 -18.01 2.63 -10.14
C LEU A 6 -16.55 2.17 -10.14
N SER A 7 -16.19 1.28 -11.06
CA SER A 7 -14.79 0.87 -11.20
C SER A 7 -13.92 2.07 -11.60
N GLN A 8 -12.62 2.05 -11.26
CA GLN A 8 -11.66 3.07 -11.71
C GLN A 8 -11.76 3.29 -13.23
N LYS A 9 -11.88 2.19 -14.00
CA LYS A 9 -12.05 2.24 -15.45
C LYS A 9 -13.32 2.95 -15.89
N THR A 10 -14.43 2.73 -15.18
CA THR A 10 -15.70 3.41 -15.47
C THR A 10 -15.59 4.91 -15.21
N ILE A 11 -14.97 5.32 -14.10
CA ILE A 11 -14.79 6.74 -13.76
C ILE A 11 -13.86 7.42 -14.78
N ALA A 12 -12.74 6.77 -15.13
CA ALA A 12 -11.81 7.29 -16.12
C ALA A 12 -12.49 7.48 -17.48
N ASN A 13 -13.26 6.49 -17.95
CA ASN A 13 -14.00 6.59 -19.20
C ASN A 13 -15.02 7.74 -19.18
N LEU A 14 -15.80 7.88 -18.10
CA LEU A 14 -16.75 9.01 -17.96
C LEU A 14 -16.03 10.36 -18.03
N PHE A 15 -14.85 10.46 -17.40
CA PHE A 15 -14.05 11.69 -17.42
C PHE A 15 -13.47 12.01 -18.81
N LEU A 16 -13.19 10.99 -19.61
CA LEU A 16 -12.70 11.14 -20.98
C LEU A 16 -13.82 11.47 -21.97
N GLU A 17 -14.99 10.86 -21.81
CA GLU A 17 -16.15 11.01 -22.70
C GLU A 17 -16.90 12.34 -22.46
N MET A 18 -16.91 12.87 -21.25
CA MET A 18 -17.62 14.11 -20.93
C MET A 18 -16.81 15.37 -21.30
N GLU A 19 -17.50 16.36 -21.86
CA GLU A 19 -16.92 17.66 -22.23
C GLU A 19 -17.75 18.83 -21.67
N GLY A 20 -17.10 20.00 -21.53
CA GLY A 20 -17.73 21.22 -21.08
C GLY A 20 -18.44 21.09 -19.72
N TYR A 21 -19.71 21.48 -19.68
CA TYR A 21 -20.52 21.52 -18.47
C TYR A 21 -20.66 20.15 -17.78
N ASP A 22 -20.83 19.07 -18.55
CA ASP A 22 -21.03 17.73 -17.99
C ASP A 22 -19.78 17.25 -17.23
N ARG A 23 -18.59 17.59 -17.74
CA ARG A 23 -17.32 17.30 -17.07
C ARG A 23 -17.16 18.11 -15.78
N GLU A 24 -17.54 19.38 -15.77
CA GLU A 24 -17.52 20.21 -14.55
C GLU A 24 -18.45 19.66 -13.47
N VAL A 25 -19.65 19.22 -13.85
CA VAL A 25 -20.61 18.60 -12.94
C VAL A 25 -20.08 17.29 -12.37
N LEU A 26 -19.50 16.42 -13.23
CA LEU A 26 -18.89 15.16 -12.80
C LEU A 26 -17.72 15.42 -11.83
N LEU A 27 -16.82 16.35 -12.18
CA LEU A 27 -15.68 16.70 -11.33
C LEU A 27 -16.16 17.18 -9.96
N LYS A 28 -17.14 18.09 -9.93
CA LYS A 28 -17.71 18.60 -8.69
C LYS A 28 -18.32 17.47 -7.84
N PHE A 29 -19.10 16.60 -8.45
CA PHE A 29 -19.72 15.46 -7.76
C PHE A 29 -18.69 14.51 -7.14
N LEU A 30 -17.62 14.20 -7.87
CA LEU A 30 -16.56 13.31 -7.39
C LEU A 30 -15.70 13.98 -6.31
N LEU A 31 -15.37 15.27 -6.47
CA LEU A 31 -14.64 16.04 -5.46
C LEU A 31 -15.42 16.14 -4.15
N GLU A 32 -16.75 16.28 -4.17
CA GLU A 32 -17.58 16.33 -2.96
C GLU A 32 -17.48 15.05 -2.09
N LYS A 33 -17.00 13.93 -2.65
CA LYS A 33 -16.77 12.67 -1.92
C LYS A 33 -15.38 12.58 -1.28
N MET A 34 -14.49 13.51 -1.61
CA MET A 34 -13.12 13.52 -1.13
C MET A 34 -12.96 14.41 0.11
N GLU A 35 -12.03 14.04 0.99
CA GLU A 35 -11.61 14.91 2.08
C GLU A 35 -11.00 16.21 1.54
N GLN A 36 -10.98 17.26 2.35
CA GLN A 36 -10.51 18.58 1.90
C GLN A 36 -9.09 18.53 1.30
N ARG A 37 -8.18 17.79 1.93
CA ARG A 37 -6.80 17.63 1.49
C ARG A 37 -6.71 17.01 0.09
N ASP A 38 -7.47 15.95 -0.16
CA ASP A 38 -7.46 15.24 -1.44
C ASP A 38 -8.08 16.10 -2.56
N ARG A 39 -9.14 16.87 -2.23
CA ARG A 39 -9.72 17.85 -3.17
C ARG A 39 -8.71 18.91 -3.59
N GLU A 40 -8.01 19.50 -2.63
CA GLU A 40 -6.99 20.51 -2.89
C GLU A 40 -5.86 19.94 -3.75
N GLU A 41 -5.39 18.72 -3.47
CA GLU A 41 -4.38 18.04 -4.29
C GLU A 41 -4.86 17.84 -5.73
N VAL A 42 -6.08 17.34 -5.93
CA VAL A 42 -6.65 17.15 -7.27
C VAL A 42 -6.71 18.47 -8.04
N LEU A 43 -7.25 19.53 -7.43
CA LEU A 43 -7.38 20.82 -8.09
C LEU A 43 -6.00 21.40 -8.44
N ASP A 44 -5.04 21.32 -7.53
CA ASP A 44 -3.69 21.80 -7.77
C ASP A 44 -2.96 21.04 -8.88
N VAL A 45 -3.18 19.73 -9.00
CA VAL A 45 -2.61 18.93 -10.10
C VAL A 45 -3.27 19.27 -11.43
N LEU A 46 -4.60 19.39 -11.47
CA LEU A 46 -5.33 19.76 -12.68
C LEU A 46 -4.99 21.18 -13.17
N GLU A 47 -4.69 22.08 -12.24
CA GLU A 47 -4.25 23.45 -12.54
C GLU A 47 -2.73 23.55 -12.81
N GLY A 48 -1.99 22.45 -12.71
CA GLY A 48 -0.55 22.40 -12.94
C GLY A 48 0.29 23.10 -11.86
N ARG A 49 -0.29 23.39 -10.69
CA ARG A 49 0.41 23.93 -9.52
C ARG A 49 1.21 22.87 -8.77
N ARG A 50 0.77 21.61 -8.81
CA ARG A 50 1.42 20.46 -8.17
C ARG A 50 1.59 19.32 -9.16
N LEU A 51 2.55 18.46 -8.88
CA LEU A 51 2.69 17.18 -9.57
C LEU A 51 1.85 16.11 -8.86
N PRO A 52 1.26 15.16 -9.61
CA PRO A 52 0.65 13.99 -9.00
C PRO A 52 1.72 13.20 -8.24
N SER A 53 1.29 12.53 -7.16
CA SER A 53 2.21 11.72 -6.35
C SER A 53 2.86 10.63 -7.19
N LEU A 54 4.18 10.45 -7.05
CA LEU A 54 4.89 9.28 -7.59
C LEU A 54 4.38 7.97 -7.00
N SER A 55 3.71 8.00 -5.85
CA SER A 55 3.10 6.81 -5.27
C SER A 55 1.79 6.42 -5.93
N ALA A 56 1.26 7.18 -6.88
CA ALA A 56 0.03 6.80 -7.60
C ALA A 56 0.32 5.76 -8.69
N ASP A 57 -0.56 4.78 -8.86
CA ASP A 57 -0.39 3.62 -9.75
C ASP A 57 -0.02 4.01 -11.17
N ILE A 58 -0.83 4.85 -11.79
CA ILE A 58 -0.62 5.26 -13.18
C ILE A 58 0.68 6.06 -13.36
N ILE A 59 1.11 6.80 -12.33
CA ILE A 59 2.33 7.60 -12.38
C ILE A 59 3.55 6.71 -12.21
N ALA A 60 3.54 5.84 -11.19
CA ALA A 60 4.62 4.91 -10.91
C ALA A 60 4.86 3.96 -12.09
N LYS A 61 3.79 3.38 -12.65
CA LYS A 61 3.88 2.45 -13.78
C LYS A 61 4.42 3.08 -15.05
N LYS A 62 4.31 4.40 -15.22
CA LYS A 62 4.95 5.13 -16.31
C LYS A 62 6.40 5.46 -15.99
N VAL A 63 6.64 6.06 -14.83
CA VAL A 63 7.97 6.56 -14.44
C VAL A 63 8.99 5.43 -14.23
N PHE A 64 8.56 4.28 -13.73
CA PHE A 64 9.42 3.14 -13.43
C PHE A 64 9.11 1.91 -14.30
N ALA A 65 8.48 2.13 -15.47
CA ALA A 65 8.14 1.06 -16.40
C ALA A 65 9.40 0.25 -16.77
N PRO A 66 9.41 -1.09 -16.64
CA PRO A 66 10.56 -1.90 -17.02
C PRO A 66 10.93 -1.76 -18.51
N ASP A 67 9.94 -1.54 -19.37
CA ASP A 67 10.13 -1.48 -20.82
C ASP A 67 10.52 -0.08 -21.33
N GLU A 68 10.16 0.99 -20.61
CA GLU A 68 10.46 2.38 -21.00
C GLU A 68 11.65 2.94 -20.24
N HIS A 69 11.77 2.59 -18.95
CA HIS A 69 12.75 3.10 -18.00
C HIS A 69 13.44 1.98 -17.17
N PRO A 70 13.99 0.93 -17.81
CA PRO A 70 14.66 -0.15 -17.09
C PRO A 70 15.79 0.36 -16.19
N GLU A 71 16.46 1.44 -16.57
CA GLU A 71 17.55 2.05 -15.81
C GLU A 71 17.11 2.56 -14.43
N ARG A 72 15.89 3.11 -14.33
CA ARG A 72 15.36 3.67 -13.08
C ARG A 72 15.00 2.57 -12.10
N LEU A 73 14.27 1.57 -12.58
CA LEU A 73 13.91 0.39 -11.79
C LEU A 73 15.16 -0.38 -11.39
N GLN A 74 16.08 -0.64 -12.32
CA GLN A 74 17.33 -1.35 -12.03
C GLN A 74 18.16 -0.64 -10.97
N LYS A 75 18.33 0.69 -11.06
CA LYS A 75 19.07 1.48 -10.07
C LYS A 75 18.45 1.32 -8.68
N MET A 76 17.13 1.45 -8.58
CA MET A 76 16.41 1.27 -7.32
C MET A 76 16.54 -0.16 -6.78
N LEU A 77 16.38 -1.18 -7.61
CA LEU A 77 16.52 -2.58 -7.18
C LEU A 77 17.94 -2.88 -6.67
N ARG A 78 18.99 -2.41 -7.35
CA ARG A 78 20.39 -2.57 -6.92
C ARG A 78 20.63 -1.91 -5.57
N ASP A 79 20.21 -0.66 -5.41
CA ASP A 79 20.39 0.09 -4.18
C ASP A 79 19.61 -0.53 -3.00
N LEU A 80 18.38 -0.98 -3.24
CA LEU A 80 17.54 -1.62 -2.22
C LEU A 80 18.03 -3.01 -1.85
N THR A 81 18.59 -3.78 -2.77
CA THR A 81 19.10 -5.13 -2.50
C THR A 81 20.54 -5.14 -1.99
N GLY A 82 21.34 -4.16 -2.39
CA GLY A 82 22.80 -4.20 -2.26
C GLY A 82 23.47 -5.14 -3.26
N ASP A 83 22.78 -5.53 -4.33
CA ASP A 83 23.26 -6.44 -5.37
C ASP A 83 23.42 -5.68 -6.70
N ASP A 84 24.65 -5.26 -7.01
CA ASP A 84 25.00 -4.57 -8.25
C ASP A 84 24.82 -5.44 -9.51
N GLY A 85 24.63 -6.76 -9.35
CA GLY A 85 24.43 -7.71 -10.44
C GLY A 85 23.02 -7.69 -11.04
N ILE A 86 22.05 -7.04 -10.40
CA ILE A 86 20.66 -6.99 -10.89
C ILE A 86 20.60 -6.27 -12.23
N VAL A 87 19.99 -6.90 -13.23
CA VAL A 87 19.68 -6.28 -14.53
C VAL A 87 18.23 -6.53 -14.85
N VAL A 88 17.47 -5.46 -15.09
CA VAL A 88 16.06 -5.53 -15.50
C VAL A 88 16.01 -5.88 -16.99
N GLY A 89 15.25 -6.92 -17.33
CA GLY A 89 15.06 -7.40 -18.70
C GLY A 89 13.85 -6.76 -19.36
N ASP A 90 12.66 -7.21 -18.97
CA ASP A 90 11.37 -6.87 -19.55
C ASP A 90 10.26 -6.86 -18.49
N SER A 91 9.12 -6.24 -18.82
CA SER A 91 7.94 -6.28 -17.95
C SER A 91 7.44 -7.71 -17.76
N PHE A 92 6.97 -8.01 -16.55
CA PHE A 92 6.37 -9.30 -16.24
C PHE A 92 4.87 -9.13 -16.03
N ARG A 93 4.05 -9.92 -16.73
CA ARG A 93 2.60 -9.90 -16.50
C ARG A 93 2.25 -10.84 -15.36
N ASN A 94 1.76 -10.26 -14.27
CA ASN A 94 1.20 -10.98 -13.13
C ASN A 94 -0.26 -11.40 -13.45
N GLU A 95 -0.48 -12.21 -14.49
CA GLU A 95 -1.80 -12.76 -14.86
C GLU A 95 -2.17 -13.98 -13.97
N GLY A 96 -2.04 -13.79 -12.65
CA GLY A 96 -2.27 -14.80 -11.62
C GLY A 96 -3.73 -15.05 -11.25
N TYR A 97 -3.90 -15.67 -10.09
CA TYR A 97 -5.22 -15.98 -9.55
C TYR A 97 -5.99 -14.70 -9.23
N ILE A 98 -7.31 -14.70 -9.43
CA ILE A 98 -8.18 -13.59 -9.06
C ILE A 98 -8.03 -13.34 -7.55
N GLN A 99 -7.29 -12.31 -7.18
CA GLN A 99 -7.18 -11.86 -5.80
C GLN A 99 -8.53 -11.33 -5.33
N SER A 100 -8.88 -11.60 -4.07
CA SER A 100 -10.12 -11.08 -3.47
C SER A 100 -10.20 -9.56 -3.64
N GLU A 101 -11.37 -9.00 -3.93
CA GLU A 101 -11.53 -7.54 -4.00
C GLU A 101 -11.13 -6.86 -2.68
N SER A 102 -11.29 -7.57 -1.57
CA SER A 102 -10.86 -7.15 -0.23
C SER A 102 -9.35 -7.08 0.00
N SER A 103 -8.52 -7.72 -0.85
CA SER A 103 -7.06 -7.76 -0.69
C SER A 103 -6.33 -6.67 -1.47
N LYS A 104 -7.02 -5.79 -2.20
CA LYS A 104 -6.43 -4.83 -3.15
C LYS A 104 -6.14 -3.44 -2.55
N LYS A 105 -5.29 -3.31 -1.53
CA LYS A 105 -4.78 -1.98 -1.14
C LYS A 105 -3.28 -1.80 -1.36
N VAL A 106 -2.77 -2.40 -2.43
CA VAL A 106 -1.49 -1.99 -3.02
C VAL A 106 -1.76 -0.70 -3.79
N ILE A 107 -0.95 0.35 -3.59
CA ILE A 107 -1.10 1.57 -4.40
C ILE A 107 -0.58 1.30 -5.80
N PHE A 108 0.59 0.65 -5.89
CA PHE A 108 1.12 0.20 -7.18
C PHE A 108 2.05 -0.99 -7.04
N ASP A 109 2.14 -1.77 -8.11
CA ASP A 109 3.01 -2.92 -8.32
C ASP A 109 3.76 -2.78 -9.65
N ILE A 110 5.06 -3.08 -9.66
CA ILE A 110 5.89 -3.05 -10.89
C ILE A 110 6.63 -4.38 -11.01
N PRO A 111 5.96 -5.40 -11.56
CA PRO A 111 6.58 -6.67 -11.84
C PRO A 111 7.53 -6.59 -13.05
N ALA A 112 8.71 -7.18 -12.91
CA ALA A 112 9.73 -7.24 -13.96
C ALA A 112 10.48 -8.57 -13.91
N ARG A 113 10.93 -9.03 -15.08
CA ARG A 113 11.86 -10.16 -15.17
C ARG A 113 13.29 -9.64 -15.13
N LEU A 114 14.12 -10.29 -14.32
CA LEU A 114 15.55 -10.00 -14.25
C LEU A 114 16.32 -10.91 -15.22
N LEU A 115 17.47 -10.44 -15.72
CA LEU A 115 18.28 -11.24 -16.66
C LEU A 115 18.86 -12.52 -16.05
N ASP A 116 18.94 -12.60 -14.72
CA ASP A 116 19.31 -13.83 -14.00
C ASP A 116 18.15 -14.83 -13.85
N GLY A 117 17.00 -14.52 -14.45
CA GLY A 117 15.80 -15.36 -14.50
C GLY A 117 14.86 -15.17 -13.31
N ARG A 118 15.23 -14.39 -12.29
CA ARG A 118 14.32 -14.03 -11.17
C ARG A 118 13.18 -13.15 -11.66
N ILE A 119 12.07 -13.19 -10.91
CA ILE A 119 10.97 -12.23 -11.05
C ILE A 119 11.05 -11.26 -9.89
N SER A 120 11.14 -9.96 -10.17
CA SER A 120 11.03 -8.91 -9.16
C SER A 120 9.65 -8.29 -9.18
N ASP A 121 9.15 -7.90 -8.02
CA ASP A 121 7.96 -7.09 -7.88
C ASP A 121 8.22 -5.96 -6.88
N LEU A 122 8.09 -4.73 -7.35
CA LEU A 122 8.15 -3.53 -6.52
C LEU A 122 6.74 -3.11 -6.16
N GLU A 123 6.36 -3.36 -4.92
CA GLU A 123 5.07 -2.98 -4.36
C GLU A 123 5.18 -1.73 -3.49
N VAL A 124 4.21 -0.83 -3.61
CA VAL A 124 4.06 0.31 -2.70
C VAL A 124 2.72 0.23 -1.98
N GLN A 125 2.78 0.34 -0.65
CA GLN A 125 1.63 0.20 0.22
C GLN A 125 1.39 1.50 0.99
N ALA A 126 0.16 2.05 0.86
CA ALA A 126 -0.20 3.37 1.37
C ALA A 126 -0.26 3.47 2.88
N ALA A 127 -0.58 2.37 3.54
CA ALA A 127 -0.91 2.31 4.94
C ALA A 127 -0.36 1.02 5.53
N ALA A 128 -0.11 1.02 6.85
CA ALA A 128 0.09 -0.19 7.61
C ALA A 128 -1.11 -1.12 7.41
N GLN A 129 -0.96 -2.09 6.52
CA GLN A 129 -1.97 -3.12 6.35
C GLN A 129 -1.83 -4.12 7.48
N GLU A 130 -2.95 -4.58 7.99
CA GLU A 130 -2.97 -5.83 8.72
C GLU A 130 -2.35 -6.91 7.82
N PHE A 131 -1.51 -7.76 8.42
CA PHE A 131 -0.92 -8.91 7.76
C PHE A 131 0.12 -8.60 6.65
N ILE A 132 0.89 -7.51 6.77
CA ILE A 132 1.91 -7.14 5.76
C ILE A 132 2.93 -8.26 5.46
N PHE A 133 3.27 -9.08 6.47
CA PHE A 133 4.18 -10.21 6.31
C PHE A 133 3.53 -11.36 5.57
N GLU A 134 2.35 -11.76 6.00
CA GLU A 134 1.58 -12.85 5.43
C GLU A 134 1.21 -12.54 3.97
N ARG A 135 0.90 -11.28 3.67
CA ARG A 135 0.68 -10.83 2.30
C ARG A 135 1.93 -11.01 1.46
N ALA A 136 3.07 -10.47 1.89
CA ALA A 136 4.32 -10.60 1.15
C ALA A 136 4.73 -12.07 0.95
N ASP A 137 4.50 -12.93 1.95
CA ASP A 137 4.70 -14.38 1.83
C ASP A 137 3.78 -15.00 0.77
N ILE A 138 2.48 -14.65 0.77
CA ILE A 138 1.51 -15.13 -0.23
C ILE A 138 1.87 -14.65 -1.63
N TYR A 139 2.15 -13.35 -1.80
CA TYR A 139 2.55 -12.76 -3.08
C TYR A 139 3.85 -13.39 -3.61
N SER A 140 4.87 -13.50 -2.76
CA SER A 140 6.14 -14.11 -3.13
C SER A 140 5.97 -15.58 -3.53
N ALA A 141 5.12 -16.33 -2.82
CA ALA A 141 4.77 -17.69 -3.19
C ALA A 141 4.00 -17.77 -4.51
N GLU A 142 3.09 -16.84 -4.77
CA GLU A 142 2.36 -16.75 -6.05
C GLU A 142 3.31 -16.53 -7.22
N LEU A 143 4.24 -15.57 -7.10
CA LEU A 143 5.27 -15.31 -8.12
C LEU A 143 6.19 -16.53 -8.35
N LEU A 144 6.57 -17.25 -7.28
CA LEU A 144 7.32 -18.51 -7.42
C LEU A 144 6.51 -19.58 -8.15
N MET A 145 5.21 -19.68 -7.86
CA MET A 145 4.33 -20.61 -8.55
C MET A 145 4.15 -20.26 -10.02
N MET A 146 4.12 -18.98 -10.38
CA MET A 146 4.12 -18.54 -11.77
C MET A 146 5.42 -18.92 -12.48
N GLN A 147 6.56 -18.69 -11.83
CA GLN A 147 7.87 -19.09 -12.36
C GLN A 147 7.99 -20.60 -12.55
N TYR A 148 7.32 -21.38 -11.69
CA TYR A 148 7.27 -22.83 -11.75
C TYR A 148 6.11 -23.38 -12.63
N SER A 149 5.27 -22.51 -13.20
CA SER A 149 4.16 -22.94 -14.04
C SER A 149 4.62 -23.28 -15.46
N VAL A 150 3.97 -24.27 -16.05
CA VAL A 150 4.24 -24.71 -17.43
C VAL A 150 3.48 -23.79 -18.36
N GLU A 151 4.16 -23.06 -19.24
CA GLU A 151 3.49 -22.36 -20.33
C GLU A 151 2.95 -23.34 -21.38
N GLU A 152 1.92 -22.95 -22.12
CA GLU A 152 1.32 -23.81 -23.15
C GLU A 152 2.36 -24.22 -24.21
N GLY A 153 2.75 -25.49 -24.23
CA GLY A 153 3.77 -26.04 -25.14
C GLY A 153 5.10 -26.44 -24.50
N GLN A 154 5.36 -26.09 -23.23
CA GLN A 154 6.52 -26.59 -22.49
C GLN A 154 6.28 -28.00 -21.94
N LYS A 155 7.34 -28.82 -21.87
CA LYS A 155 7.23 -30.15 -21.27
C LYS A 155 7.43 -30.06 -19.77
N LYS A 156 6.56 -30.73 -18.99
CA LYS A 156 6.71 -30.88 -17.53
C LYS A 156 8.08 -31.45 -17.10
N SER A 157 8.77 -32.19 -17.97
CA SER A 157 10.12 -32.72 -17.74
C SER A 157 11.23 -31.66 -17.77
N GLU A 158 10.94 -30.45 -18.23
CA GLU A 158 11.88 -29.33 -18.29
C GLU A 158 11.82 -28.45 -17.03
N LEU A 159 10.79 -28.65 -16.18
CA LEU A 159 10.62 -27.99 -14.90
C LEU A 159 11.22 -28.83 -13.77
N ASP A 160 12.34 -28.35 -13.23
CA ASP A 160 12.99 -28.84 -12.03
C ASP A 160 12.97 -27.72 -10.97
N TYR A 161 12.75 -28.07 -9.71
CA TYR A 161 12.91 -27.13 -8.59
C TYR A 161 14.31 -26.51 -8.57
N GLY A 162 15.33 -27.21 -9.07
CA GLY A 162 16.69 -26.67 -9.23
C GLY A 162 16.81 -25.52 -10.24
N ASN A 163 15.82 -25.33 -11.14
CA ASN A 163 15.86 -24.31 -12.19
C ASN A 163 14.99 -23.08 -11.89
N VAL A 164 14.29 -23.05 -10.74
CA VAL A 164 13.53 -21.87 -10.29
C VAL A 164 14.52 -20.84 -9.76
N CYS A 165 14.66 -19.69 -10.43
CA CYS A 165 15.65 -18.67 -10.07
C CYS A 165 15.28 -17.90 -8.80
N GLY A 166 13.99 -17.86 -8.43
CA GLY A 166 13.49 -17.19 -7.25
C GLY A 166 12.81 -15.84 -7.53
N THR A 167 12.36 -15.19 -6.46
CA THR A 167 11.60 -13.94 -6.50
C THR A 167 12.22 -12.87 -5.62
N LEU A 168 12.04 -11.61 -6.01
CA LEU A 168 12.43 -10.42 -5.25
C LEU A 168 11.22 -9.53 -5.05
N VAL A 169 10.61 -9.59 -3.87
CA VAL A 169 9.49 -8.72 -3.50
C VAL A 169 10.02 -7.56 -2.66
N ILE A 170 9.79 -6.33 -3.10
CA ILE A 170 10.16 -5.13 -2.37
C ILE A 170 8.89 -4.39 -1.99
N VAL A 171 8.67 -4.19 -0.70
CA VAL A 171 7.51 -3.50 -0.15
C VAL A 171 7.95 -2.13 0.37
N LEU A 172 7.58 -1.07 -0.36
CA LEU A 172 7.74 0.31 0.11
C LEU A 172 6.53 0.69 0.98
N MET A 173 6.78 0.91 2.26
CA MET A 173 5.76 1.27 3.25
C MET A 173 5.72 2.78 3.39
N LYS A 174 4.66 3.40 2.84
CA LYS A 174 4.45 4.86 2.97
C LYS A 174 4.14 5.26 4.42
N GLU A 175 3.46 4.38 5.14
CA GLU A 175 3.24 4.44 6.59
C GLU A 175 3.66 3.09 7.17
N SER A 176 4.69 3.08 7.99
CA SER A 176 5.27 1.87 8.57
C SER A 176 4.36 1.30 9.67
N PRO A 177 4.20 -0.03 9.77
CA PRO A 177 3.56 -0.66 10.93
C PRO A 177 4.37 -0.48 12.22
N ASP A 178 3.68 -0.52 13.37
CA ASP A 178 4.25 -0.38 14.72
C ASP A 178 5.52 -1.23 14.96
N LEU A 179 5.57 -2.45 14.42
CA LEU A 179 6.73 -3.32 14.56
C LEU A 179 8.00 -2.68 13.97
N PHE A 180 7.89 -2.01 12.83
CA PHE A 180 9.01 -1.32 12.18
C PHE A 180 9.30 0.03 12.82
N GLU A 181 8.27 0.76 13.25
CA GLU A 181 8.43 2.05 13.96
C GLU A 181 9.12 1.87 15.32
N SER A 182 8.74 0.83 16.07
CA SER A 182 9.28 0.54 17.40
C SER A 182 10.64 -0.16 17.39
N PHE A 183 11.09 -0.64 16.22
CA PHE A 183 12.37 -1.33 16.10
C PHE A 183 13.54 -0.33 16.21
N PRO A 184 14.44 -0.47 17.21
CA PRO A 184 15.46 0.52 17.51
C PRO A 184 16.64 0.43 16.53
N SER A 185 16.48 1.02 15.36
CA SER A 185 17.49 1.09 14.31
C SER A 185 17.41 2.43 13.59
N GLU A 186 18.52 2.94 13.05
CA GLU A 186 18.48 4.07 12.12
C GLU A 186 18.20 3.61 10.68
N ARG A 187 18.39 2.33 10.39
CA ARG A 187 18.11 1.75 9.07
C ARG A 187 16.62 1.82 8.75
N TYR A 188 16.30 2.08 7.49
CA TYR A 188 14.94 2.04 6.96
C TYR A 188 14.75 0.93 5.92
N ILE A 189 15.79 0.17 5.58
CA ILE A 189 15.71 -0.99 4.68
C ILE A 189 15.96 -2.29 5.45
N HIS A 190 14.98 -3.20 5.43
CA HIS A 190 15.00 -4.48 6.12
C HIS A 190 14.97 -5.64 5.12
N ARG A 191 16.08 -6.37 4.99
CA ARG A 191 16.27 -7.42 3.98
C ARG A 191 16.11 -8.81 4.60
N PHE A 192 15.07 -9.54 4.23
CA PHE A 192 14.80 -10.91 4.66
C PHE A 192 15.24 -11.93 3.60
N CYS A 193 16.50 -11.85 3.16
CA CYS A 193 17.07 -12.70 2.09
C CYS A 193 17.84 -13.93 2.61
N ARG A 194 17.87 -14.15 3.93
CA ARG A 194 18.54 -15.29 4.56
C ARG A 194 17.70 -15.76 5.74
N ARG A 195 17.49 -17.06 5.86
CA ARG A 195 16.83 -17.68 7.00
C ARG A 195 17.86 -18.40 7.87
N GLN A 196 17.69 -18.29 9.19
CA GLN A 196 18.53 -18.96 10.17
C GLN A 196 17.62 -19.75 11.12
N ALA A 197 17.96 -21.03 11.33
CA ALA A 197 17.31 -21.88 12.32
C ALA A 197 17.85 -21.58 13.73
N ASP A 198 17.10 -22.02 14.75
CA ASP A 198 17.52 -22.01 16.15
C ASP A 198 18.84 -22.76 16.39
N SER A 199 19.14 -23.76 15.56
CA SER A 199 20.42 -24.48 15.57
C SER A 199 21.60 -23.71 14.96
N GLY A 200 21.36 -22.52 14.39
CA GLY A 200 22.35 -21.72 13.66
C GLY A 200 22.52 -22.09 12.18
N LEU A 201 21.86 -23.15 11.68
CA LEU A 201 21.85 -23.50 10.26
C LEU A 201 21.22 -22.36 9.46
N SER A 202 21.88 -21.91 8.40
CA SER A 202 21.37 -20.84 7.54
C SER A 202 21.26 -21.27 6.10
N TYR A 203 20.20 -20.83 5.41
CA TYR A 203 20.06 -20.99 3.96
C TYR A 203 19.45 -19.72 3.34
N GLN A 204 19.62 -19.58 2.04
CA GLN A 204 18.96 -18.52 1.26
C GLN A 204 17.70 -19.10 0.63
N PRO A 205 16.50 -18.60 0.99
CA PRO A 205 15.26 -19.01 0.34
C PRO A 205 15.18 -18.45 -1.09
N LEU A 206 14.38 -19.08 -1.95
CA LEU A 206 14.07 -18.54 -3.29
C LEU A 206 13.31 -17.21 -3.21
N SER A 207 12.54 -17.00 -2.15
CA SER A 207 11.81 -15.76 -1.89
C SER A 207 12.66 -14.76 -1.12
N HIS A 208 13.04 -13.68 -1.78
CA HIS A 208 13.70 -12.54 -1.14
C HIS A 208 12.68 -11.43 -0.93
N ILE A 209 12.47 -11.02 0.32
CA ILE A 209 11.54 -9.94 0.67
C ILE A 209 12.32 -8.79 1.32
N ILE A 210 12.08 -7.57 0.84
CA ILE A 210 12.69 -6.34 1.38
C ILE A 210 11.58 -5.39 1.78
N TYR A 211 11.61 -4.93 3.04
CA TYR A 211 10.69 -3.90 3.54
C TYR A 211 11.43 -2.57 3.65
N VAL A 212 10.83 -1.50 3.15
CA VAL A 212 11.41 -0.16 3.13
C VAL A 212 10.47 0.82 3.82
N GLN A 213 10.92 1.44 4.91
CA GLN A 213 10.18 2.47 5.65
C GLN A 213 10.34 3.83 4.95
N VAL A 214 9.43 4.14 4.01
CA VAL A 214 9.51 5.39 3.21
C VAL A 214 9.25 6.61 4.08
N ASP A 215 8.33 6.51 5.05
CA ASP A 215 8.09 7.52 6.08
C ASP A 215 9.35 7.87 6.88
N LYS A 216 10.07 6.87 7.38
CA LYS A 216 11.32 7.05 8.14
C LYS A 216 12.42 7.61 7.27
N CYS A 217 12.57 7.10 6.05
CA CYS A 217 13.49 7.63 5.05
C CYS A 217 13.24 9.12 4.81
N PHE A 218 11.98 9.51 4.62
CA PHE A 218 11.58 10.90 4.36
C PHE A 218 11.74 11.79 5.60
N ALA A 219 11.46 11.29 6.80
CA ALA A 219 11.73 11.99 8.05
C ALA A 219 13.23 12.29 8.21
N GLN A 220 14.08 11.27 8.05
CA GLN A 220 15.54 11.41 8.08
C GLN A 220 16.04 12.38 7.00
N PHE A 221 15.52 12.27 5.77
CA PHE A 221 15.85 13.20 4.69
C PHE A 221 15.58 14.65 5.09
N ARG A 222 14.41 14.94 5.69
CA ARG A 222 14.06 16.29 6.17
C ARG A 222 14.95 16.77 7.31
N GLU A 223 15.34 15.88 8.21
CA GLU A 223 16.27 16.15 9.31
C GLU A 223 17.74 16.26 8.87
N GLY A 224 18.08 15.78 7.67
CA GLY A 224 19.44 15.79 7.13
C GLY A 224 20.31 14.62 7.61
N THR A 225 19.68 13.56 8.11
CA THR A 225 20.32 12.27 8.44
C THR A 225 20.04 11.26 7.34
N ASP A 226 20.81 10.17 7.29
CA ASP A 226 20.56 9.07 6.34
C ASP A 226 21.04 7.74 6.94
N GLY A 227 20.09 6.90 7.35
CA GLY A 227 20.37 5.62 7.98
C GLY A 227 21.02 4.60 7.06
N GLU A 228 20.86 4.71 5.75
CA GLU A 228 21.42 3.76 4.77
C GLU A 228 22.74 4.24 4.16
N ASN A 229 23.14 5.49 4.42
CA ASN A 229 24.33 6.13 3.84
C ASN A 229 24.37 6.03 2.30
N ASN A 230 23.20 6.23 1.67
CA ASN A 230 23.00 6.29 0.24
C ASN A 230 22.09 7.47 -0.10
N LYS A 231 22.68 8.66 -0.24
CA LYS A 231 21.96 9.91 -0.47
C LYS A 231 21.11 9.92 -1.74
N GLU A 232 21.56 9.22 -2.79
CA GLU A 232 20.83 9.16 -4.05
C GLU A 232 19.58 8.30 -3.91
N LEU A 233 19.69 7.13 -3.29
CA LEU A 233 18.54 6.30 -2.95
C LEU A 233 17.58 7.02 -2.00
N GLN A 234 18.11 7.67 -0.97
CA GLN A 234 17.30 8.43 -0.01
C GLN A 234 16.50 9.53 -0.72
N LEU A 235 17.13 10.23 -1.67
CA LEU A 235 16.46 11.26 -2.48
C LEU A 235 15.36 10.64 -3.36
N LEU A 236 15.63 9.52 -4.03
CA LEU A 236 14.63 8.82 -4.84
C LEU A 236 13.42 8.37 -4.01
N LEU A 237 13.65 7.73 -2.86
CA LEU A 237 12.60 7.31 -1.94
C LEU A 237 11.82 8.51 -1.36
N SER A 238 12.51 9.63 -1.13
CA SER A 238 11.88 10.88 -0.69
C SER A 238 11.01 11.52 -1.78
N MET A 239 11.38 11.39 -3.06
CA MET A 239 10.51 11.77 -4.18
C MET A 239 9.25 10.88 -4.24
N ILE A 240 9.39 9.58 -3.98
CA ILE A 240 8.23 8.67 -3.89
C ILE A 240 7.33 9.05 -2.71
N ALA A 241 7.90 9.46 -1.58
CA ALA A 241 7.17 9.93 -0.42
C ALA A 241 6.38 11.22 -0.71
N ASP A 242 7.07 12.25 -1.20
CA ASP A 242 6.49 13.53 -1.59
C ASP A 242 7.36 14.28 -2.64
N ILE A 243 7.03 14.08 -3.92
CA ILE A 243 7.67 14.78 -5.03
C ILE A 243 7.47 16.31 -4.99
N ASN A 244 6.47 16.82 -4.26
CA ASN A 244 6.20 18.25 -4.17
C ASN A 244 6.92 18.92 -2.98
N ASP A 245 7.65 18.16 -2.14
CA ASP A 245 8.43 18.74 -1.05
C ASP A 245 9.55 19.65 -1.58
N GLU A 246 9.68 20.85 -0.99
CA GLU A 246 10.62 21.86 -1.46
C GLU A 246 12.08 21.42 -1.34
N LYS A 247 12.42 20.67 -0.28
CA LYS A 247 13.78 20.17 -0.03
C LYS A 247 14.10 19.06 -1.03
N VAL A 248 13.14 18.16 -1.30
CA VAL A 248 13.27 17.13 -2.34
C VAL A 248 13.54 17.80 -3.69
N ARG A 249 12.68 18.73 -4.11
CA ARG A 249 12.83 19.44 -5.38
C ARG A 249 14.16 20.18 -5.49
N TRP A 250 14.62 20.80 -4.41
CA TRP A 250 15.90 21.50 -4.38
C TRP A 250 17.08 20.53 -4.52
N GLN A 251 17.08 19.41 -3.80
CA GLN A 251 18.18 18.45 -3.82
C GLN A 251 18.21 17.58 -5.09
N SER A 252 17.11 17.47 -5.82
CA SER A 252 17.07 16.83 -7.13
C SER A 252 17.82 17.61 -8.21
N LYS A 253 18.07 18.92 -8.02
CA LYS A 253 18.82 19.71 -8.99
C LYS A 253 20.26 19.22 -9.13
N GLY A 254 20.68 18.98 -10.36
CA GLY A 254 22.00 18.43 -10.70
C GLY A 254 22.08 16.90 -10.64
N ASN A 255 21.01 16.19 -10.23
CA ASN A 255 20.90 14.75 -10.45
C ASN A 255 20.02 14.52 -11.69
N LYS A 256 20.65 14.07 -12.79
CA LYS A 256 19.97 13.90 -14.08
C LYS A 256 18.75 12.98 -14.02
N MET A 257 18.86 11.85 -13.31
CA MET A 257 17.74 10.91 -13.18
C MET A 257 16.56 11.55 -12.44
N MET A 258 16.82 12.29 -11.36
CA MET A 258 15.76 12.94 -10.59
C MET A 258 15.11 14.09 -11.37
N GLU A 259 15.91 14.88 -12.10
CA GLU A 259 15.40 15.91 -13.00
C GLU A 259 14.52 15.32 -14.11
N ASP A 260 14.95 14.23 -14.74
CA ASP A 260 14.18 13.54 -15.77
C ASP A 260 12.84 13.00 -15.23
N ILE A 261 12.83 12.47 -14.00
CA ILE A 261 11.60 12.06 -13.31
C ILE A 261 10.67 13.27 -13.12
N TYR A 262 11.17 14.42 -12.66
CA TYR A 262 10.36 15.63 -12.50
C TYR A 262 9.74 16.09 -13.83
N GLU A 263 10.55 16.18 -14.89
CA GLU A 263 10.10 16.61 -16.22
C GLU A 263 9.06 15.64 -16.80
N GLU A 264 9.28 14.34 -16.62
CA GLU A 264 8.38 13.32 -17.10
C GLU A 264 7.06 13.30 -16.34
N VAL A 265 7.08 13.37 -15.01
CA VAL A 265 5.86 13.45 -14.19
C VAL A 265 5.04 14.67 -14.60
N PHE A 266 5.70 15.81 -14.82
CA PHE A 266 5.03 17.00 -15.32
C PHE A 266 4.40 16.77 -16.71
N ARG A 267 5.13 16.15 -17.64
CA ARG A 267 4.65 15.87 -19.00
C ARG A 267 3.46 14.91 -18.99
N ILE A 268 3.54 13.79 -18.27
CA ILE A 268 2.46 12.80 -18.20
C ILE A 268 1.25 13.37 -17.45
N SER A 269 1.44 14.28 -16.48
CA SER A 269 0.31 14.91 -15.80
C SER A 269 -0.51 15.87 -16.68
N GLN A 270 0.02 16.24 -17.85
CA GLN A 270 -0.74 17.00 -18.87
C GLN A 270 -1.56 16.10 -19.79
N ASP A 271 -1.29 14.78 -19.80
CA ASP A 271 -2.03 13.84 -20.63
C ASP A 271 -3.44 13.59 -20.08
N ARG A 272 -4.45 13.66 -20.95
CA ARG A 272 -5.86 13.55 -20.54
C ARG A 272 -6.20 12.17 -20.00
N GLU A 273 -5.63 11.10 -20.56
CA GLU A 273 -5.88 9.73 -20.12
C GLU A 273 -5.22 9.50 -18.75
N VAL A 274 -4.00 9.98 -18.57
CA VAL A 274 -3.31 9.94 -17.27
C VAL A 274 -4.08 10.72 -16.21
N GLN A 275 -4.54 11.94 -16.52
CA GLN A 275 -5.38 12.71 -15.61
C GLN A 275 -6.67 11.97 -15.23
N ALA A 276 -7.34 11.35 -16.20
CA ALA A 276 -8.56 10.59 -15.97
C ALA A 276 -8.31 9.37 -15.07
N MET A 277 -7.26 8.60 -15.34
CA MET A 277 -6.90 7.42 -14.57
C MET A 277 -6.46 7.78 -13.16
N TRP A 278 -5.59 8.79 -13.02
CA TRP A 278 -5.12 9.28 -11.73
C TRP A 278 -6.26 9.82 -10.87
N PHE A 279 -7.18 10.58 -11.47
CA PHE A 279 -8.36 11.08 -10.76
C PHE A 279 -9.30 9.97 -10.33
N ALA A 280 -9.50 8.96 -11.17
CA ALA A 280 -10.29 7.77 -10.83
C ALA A 280 -9.65 6.99 -9.67
N GLU A 281 -8.32 6.87 -9.66
CA GLU A 281 -7.57 6.27 -8.55
C GLU A 281 -7.81 7.04 -7.25
N LYS A 282 -7.66 8.37 -7.26
CA LYS A 282 -7.93 9.24 -6.09
C LYS A 282 -9.35 9.10 -5.56
N TYR A 283 -10.33 8.96 -6.44
CA TYR A 283 -11.72 8.75 -6.03
C TYR A 283 -11.91 7.42 -5.31
N VAL A 284 -11.35 6.34 -5.87
CA VAL A 284 -11.45 5.02 -5.26
C VAL A 284 -10.75 4.99 -3.90
N ASP A 285 -9.61 5.66 -3.77
CA ASP A 285 -8.93 5.83 -2.48
C ASP A 285 -9.81 6.56 -1.45
N ALA A 286 -10.44 7.67 -1.86
CA ALA A 286 -11.33 8.44 -0.99
C ALA A 286 -12.56 7.63 -0.55
N ASP A 287 -13.21 6.92 -1.47
CA ASP A 287 -14.38 6.09 -1.17
C ASP A 287 -14.01 4.93 -0.23
N TRP A 288 -12.85 4.30 -0.47
CA TRP A 288 -12.31 3.27 0.42
C TRP A 288 -12.00 3.81 1.82
N ASN A 289 -11.34 4.97 1.92
CA ASN A 289 -11.02 5.59 3.20
C ASN A 289 -12.30 5.98 3.97
N ALA A 290 -13.32 6.48 3.28
CA ALA A 290 -14.63 6.76 3.87
C ALA A 290 -15.32 5.49 4.40
N ALA A 291 -15.26 4.38 3.63
CA ALA A 291 -15.77 3.09 4.05
C ALA A 291 -15.02 2.56 5.30
N LYS A 292 -13.68 2.65 5.32
CA LYS A 292 -12.86 2.25 6.47
C LYS A 292 -13.20 3.06 7.72
N GLU A 293 -13.32 4.37 7.60
CA GLU A 293 -13.67 5.25 8.73
C GLU A 293 -15.10 4.95 9.24
N TYR A 294 -16.04 4.65 8.35
CA TYR A 294 -17.38 4.20 8.74
C TYR A 294 -17.32 2.89 9.55
N GLN A 295 -16.58 1.89 9.07
CA GLN A 295 -16.41 0.61 9.79
C GLN A 295 -15.71 0.83 11.14
N ARG A 296 -14.68 1.67 11.19
CA ARG A 296 -13.97 2.01 12.43
C ARG A 296 -14.90 2.65 13.45
N ARG A 297 -15.74 3.60 13.04
CA ARG A 297 -16.75 4.23 13.92
C ARG A 297 -17.78 3.24 14.42
N LYS A 298 -18.23 2.32 13.56
CA LYS A 298 -19.18 1.26 13.93
C LYS A 298 -18.54 0.29 14.93
N GLY A 299 -17.33 -0.20 14.64
CA GLY A 299 -16.56 -1.07 15.53
C GLY A 299 -16.25 -0.43 16.88
N MET A 300 -15.91 0.87 16.91
CA MET A 300 -15.70 1.60 18.16
C MET A 300 -16.99 1.70 18.99
N LYS A 301 -18.14 1.97 18.37
CA LYS A 301 -19.44 2.00 19.06
C LYS A 301 -19.82 0.61 19.60
N GLU A 302 -19.59 -0.44 18.82
CA GLU A 302 -19.84 -1.82 19.22
C GLU A 302 -18.89 -2.25 20.35
N GLY A 303 -17.61 -1.91 20.27
CA GLY A 303 -16.62 -2.18 21.32
C GLY A 303 -16.90 -1.46 22.63
N VAL A 304 -17.31 -0.17 22.58
CA VAL A 304 -17.76 0.56 23.78
C VAL A 304 -18.99 -0.11 24.39
N LYS A 305 -19.94 -0.56 23.56
CA LYS A 305 -21.14 -1.27 24.03
C LYS A 305 -20.78 -2.60 24.68
N GLU A 306 -19.90 -3.39 24.07
CA GLU A 306 -19.48 -4.69 24.63
C GLU A 306 -18.66 -4.50 25.91
N GLY A 307 -17.74 -3.54 25.97
CA GLY A 307 -17.00 -3.22 27.19
C GLY A 307 -17.91 -2.76 28.34
N LYS A 308 -18.92 -1.93 28.05
CA LYS A 308 -19.96 -1.56 29.03
C LYS A 308 -20.75 -2.78 29.53
N LYS A 309 -21.05 -3.73 28.63
CA LYS A 309 -21.74 -4.97 28.96
C LYS A 309 -20.87 -5.91 29.80
N GLU A 310 -19.61 -6.11 29.46
CA GLU A 310 -18.67 -6.93 30.24
C GLU A 310 -18.51 -6.37 31.67
N MET A 311 -18.27 -5.07 31.79
CA MET A 311 -18.22 -4.37 33.08
C MET A 311 -19.53 -4.56 33.87
N ALA A 312 -20.69 -4.36 33.23
CA ALA A 312 -21.99 -4.52 33.89
C ALA A 312 -22.19 -5.95 34.42
N LEU A 313 -21.83 -6.96 33.62
CA LEU A 313 -21.93 -8.37 34.02
C LEU A 313 -20.99 -8.72 35.19
N GLU A 314 -19.79 -8.14 35.22
CA GLU A 314 -18.84 -8.33 36.32
C GLU A 314 -19.33 -7.67 37.61
N LEU A 315 -19.85 -6.45 37.53
CA LEU A 315 -20.41 -5.74 38.69
C LEU A 315 -21.66 -6.44 39.25
N LEU A 316 -22.53 -6.98 38.37
CA LEU A 316 -23.68 -7.79 38.78
C LEU A 316 -23.23 -9.05 39.53
N LYS A 317 -22.19 -9.75 39.05
CA LYS A 317 -21.61 -10.92 39.75
C LYS A 317 -21.09 -10.55 41.14
N ASN A 318 -20.54 -9.34 41.29
CA ASN A 318 -20.05 -8.81 42.55
C ASN A 318 -21.15 -8.21 43.45
N GLY A 319 -22.43 -8.35 43.07
CA GLY A 319 -23.57 -7.94 43.90
C GLY A 319 -23.92 -6.45 43.86
N VAL A 320 -23.39 -5.69 42.90
CA VAL A 320 -23.76 -4.29 42.69
C VAL A 320 -25.16 -4.21 42.08
N SER A 321 -26.00 -3.27 42.55
CA SER A 321 -27.38 -3.16 42.08
C SER A 321 -27.47 -2.68 40.62
N PRO A 322 -28.47 -3.16 39.84
CA PRO A 322 -28.67 -2.74 38.45
C PRO A 322 -28.79 -1.23 38.26
N ASP A 323 -29.39 -0.50 39.20
CA ASP A 323 -29.54 0.96 39.12
C ASP A 323 -28.19 1.70 39.14
N ILE A 324 -27.26 1.25 39.99
CA ILE A 324 -25.91 1.84 40.10
C ILE A 324 -25.13 1.54 38.83
N ILE A 325 -25.21 0.31 38.32
CA ILE A 325 -24.53 -0.11 37.10
C ILE A 325 -25.07 0.66 35.89
N ALA A 326 -26.39 0.81 35.78
CA ALA A 326 -27.05 1.56 34.73
C ALA A 326 -26.59 3.02 34.71
N ALA A 327 -26.50 3.66 35.88
CA ALA A 327 -25.98 5.01 36.02
C ALA A 327 -24.50 5.11 35.60
N SER A 328 -23.64 4.18 36.06
CA SER A 328 -22.20 4.18 35.72
C SER A 328 -21.91 3.85 34.25
N ALA A 329 -22.70 2.98 33.63
CA ALA A 329 -22.59 2.61 32.23
C ALA A 329 -23.34 3.58 31.29
N GLU A 330 -24.09 4.55 31.83
CA GLU A 330 -24.95 5.48 31.08
C GLU A 330 -25.94 4.73 30.16
N VAL A 331 -26.61 3.70 30.69
CA VAL A 331 -27.64 2.93 29.99
C VAL A 331 -28.90 2.80 30.87
N SER A 332 -30.00 2.28 30.32
CA SER A 332 -31.18 1.99 31.14
C SER A 332 -30.99 0.76 32.01
N VAL A 333 -31.69 0.71 33.15
CA VAL A 333 -31.73 -0.49 34.02
C VAL A 333 -32.22 -1.72 33.24
N GLU A 334 -33.23 -1.55 32.39
CA GLU A 334 -33.72 -2.59 31.47
C GLU A 334 -32.60 -3.16 30.57
N THR A 335 -31.66 -2.32 30.12
CA THR A 335 -30.53 -2.77 29.28
C THR A 335 -29.58 -3.66 30.08
N VAL A 336 -29.31 -3.31 31.35
CA VAL A 336 -28.48 -4.10 32.27
C VAL A 336 -29.15 -5.44 32.56
N GLU A 337 -30.46 -5.46 32.79
CA GLU A 337 -31.24 -6.67 33.03
C GLU A 337 -31.28 -7.58 31.78
N GLN A 338 -31.43 -7.00 30.58
CA GLN A 338 -31.35 -7.74 29.32
C GLN A 338 -29.98 -8.40 29.12
N TRP A 339 -28.89 -7.69 29.40
CA TRP A 339 -27.55 -8.26 29.36
C TRP A 339 -27.38 -9.43 30.34
N ALA A 340 -27.90 -9.29 31.56
CA ALA A 340 -27.88 -10.35 32.57
C ALA A 340 -28.67 -11.59 32.13
N GLN A 341 -29.84 -11.40 31.50
CA GLN A 341 -30.69 -12.48 31.03
C GLN A 341 -30.08 -13.21 29.81
N GLN A 342 -29.46 -12.46 28.90
CA GLN A 342 -28.71 -13.04 27.77
C GLN A 342 -27.50 -13.86 28.23
N SER A 343 -26.79 -13.41 29.27
CA SER A 343 -25.65 -14.14 29.85
C SER A 343 -26.06 -15.46 30.50
N LYS A 344 -27.19 -15.49 31.22
CA LYS A 344 -27.75 -16.74 31.80
C LYS A 344 -28.11 -17.78 30.73
N ASN A 345 -28.72 -17.35 29.62
CA ASN A 345 -29.07 -18.24 28.51
C ASN A 345 -27.85 -18.83 27.76
N PHE A 346 -26.67 -18.22 27.89
CA PHE A 346 -25.41 -18.74 27.34
C PHE A 346 -24.69 -19.71 28.29
N ALA A 347 -24.98 -19.67 29.59
CA ALA A 347 -24.40 -20.57 30.59
C ALA A 347 -25.18 -21.90 30.76
N GLU A 348 -26.42 -21.96 30.26
CA GLU A 348 -27.30 -23.15 30.30
C GLU A 348 -27.28 -23.99 28.99
N LYS A 349 -26.49 -23.59 28.00
CA LYS A 349 -26.14 -24.39 26.81
C LYS A 349 -24.72 -24.89 26.94
#